data_AF-A0A7S9QE62-F1
#
_entry.id   AF-A0A7S9QE62-F1
#
_cell.length_a   1.000
_cell.length_b   1.000
_cell.length_c   1.000
_cell.angle_alpha   90.00
_cell.angle_beta   90.00
_cell.angle_gamma   90.00
#
_symmetry.space_group_name_H-M   'P 1'
#
loop_
_entity.id
_entity.type
_entity.pdbx_description
1 polymer ?
#
loop_
_entity_poly.entity_id
_entity_poly.type
_entity_poly.pdbx_seq_one_letter_code
_entity_poly.pdbx_strand_id
1 'polypeptide(L)'
;MTRTGDHLTDVLQPVRDLNLARILEEIALATGQNYDCEADVAMREADGSLFRTGTMRLPRRRDIQAKKGARVFFFDVTDRHAVNFEPFNYDLPGGPSVHIKPFQWNDVSIRFVMQDDEPSWDPIRRWYLEAFQTRFDEDTPEFHGTVHSLVGPERIRGFWHIGLDLGSAPVESLRELLEVLGGMGAAKLQLTSMGPDITVDQDAPQD
;
A
#
# COMPACT_ATOMS: atom_id res chain seq x y z
N MET A 1 -11.83 -28.84 -15.11
CA MET A 1 -12.11 -27.87 -14.03
C MET A 1 -11.04 -26.80 -14.10
N THR A 2 -11.30 -25.75 -14.88
CA THR A 2 -10.41 -24.61 -14.99
C THR A 2 -10.49 -23.84 -13.67
N ARG A 3 -9.38 -23.66 -12.95
CA ARG A 3 -9.31 -22.68 -11.86
C ARG A 3 -9.69 -21.34 -12.48
N THR A 4 -10.88 -20.83 -12.19
CA THR A 4 -11.19 -19.43 -12.44
C THR A 4 -10.20 -18.66 -11.56
N GLY A 5 -9.18 -18.05 -12.16
CA GLY A 5 -8.25 -17.18 -11.46
C GLY A 5 -9.03 -16.08 -10.75
N ASP A 6 -8.55 -15.67 -9.59
CA ASP A 6 -9.07 -14.48 -8.94
C ASP A 6 -8.67 -13.27 -9.80
N HIS A 7 -9.65 -12.65 -10.46
CA HIS A 7 -9.43 -11.54 -11.38
C HIS A 7 -8.63 -10.39 -10.74
N LEU A 8 -8.81 -10.16 -9.43
CA LEU A 8 -8.05 -9.18 -8.68
C LEU A 8 -6.55 -9.52 -8.68
N THR A 9 -6.20 -10.77 -8.33
CA THR A 9 -4.82 -11.26 -8.39
C THR A 9 -4.26 -11.21 -9.81
N ASP A 10 -5.04 -11.65 -10.81
CA ASP A 10 -4.58 -11.68 -12.21
C ASP A 10 -4.19 -10.28 -12.72
N VAL A 11 -4.90 -9.23 -12.29
CA VAL A 11 -4.63 -7.84 -12.70
C VAL A 11 -3.57 -7.18 -11.82
N LEU A 12 -3.56 -7.43 -10.51
CA LEU A 12 -2.72 -6.72 -9.56
C LEU A 12 -1.36 -7.37 -9.31
N GLN A 13 -1.21 -8.67 -9.58
CA GLN A 13 0.08 -9.35 -9.42
C GLN A 13 1.18 -8.70 -10.29
N PRO A 14 0.95 -8.35 -11.58
CA PRO A 14 1.94 -7.63 -12.38
C PRO A 14 2.31 -6.25 -11.80
N VAL A 15 1.37 -5.56 -11.15
CA VAL A 15 1.63 -4.25 -10.49
C VAL A 15 2.60 -4.43 -9.34
N ARG A 16 2.36 -5.46 -8.51
CA ARG A 16 3.27 -5.86 -7.41
C ARG A 16 4.62 -6.29 -7.93
N ASP A 17 4.67 -7.16 -8.94
CA ASP A 17 5.91 -7.71 -9.48
C ASP A 17 6.80 -6.63 -10.08
N LEU A 18 6.22 -5.62 -10.75
CA LEU A 18 6.97 -4.46 -11.20
C LEU A 18 7.61 -3.69 -10.04
N ASN A 19 6.86 -3.47 -8.95
CA ASN A 19 7.38 -2.80 -7.75
C ASN A 19 8.56 -3.58 -7.14
N LEU A 20 8.40 -4.89 -6.97
CA LEU A 20 9.46 -5.74 -6.43
C LEU A 20 10.69 -5.79 -7.33
N ALA A 21 10.51 -5.87 -8.65
CA ALA A 21 11.60 -5.83 -9.60
C ALA A 21 12.43 -4.55 -9.46
N ARG A 22 11.79 -3.39 -9.24
CA ARG A 22 12.50 -2.13 -8.99
C ARG A 22 13.28 -2.14 -7.69
N ILE A 23 12.73 -2.69 -6.62
CA ILE A 23 13.45 -2.83 -5.35
C ILE A 23 14.67 -3.75 -5.53
N LEU A 24 14.51 -4.86 -6.26
CA LEU A 24 15.62 -5.77 -6.58
C LEU A 24 16.71 -5.12 -7.45
N GLU A 25 16.33 -4.27 -8.41
CA GLU A 25 17.29 -3.50 -9.22
C GLU A 25 18.16 -2.60 -8.33
N GLU A 26 17.55 -1.88 -7.39
CA GLU A 26 18.29 -1.02 -6.46
C GLU A 26 19.17 -1.82 -5.49
N ILE A 27 18.68 -2.96 -4.99
CA ILE A 27 19.49 -3.90 -4.19
C ILE A 27 20.69 -4.41 -4.99
N ALA A 28 20.50 -4.78 -6.26
CA ALA A 28 21.57 -5.25 -7.14
C ALA A 28 22.62 -4.15 -7.39
N LEU A 29 22.18 -2.92 -7.65
CA LEU A 29 23.06 -1.76 -7.82
C LEU A 29 23.90 -1.48 -6.57
N ALA A 30 23.27 -1.51 -5.39
CA ALA A 30 23.95 -1.30 -4.12
C ALA A 30 24.92 -2.45 -3.79
N THR A 31 24.50 -3.70 -4.00
CA THR A 31 25.34 -4.90 -3.80
C THR A 31 26.56 -4.88 -4.72
N GLY A 32 26.41 -4.45 -5.98
CA GLY A 32 27.52 -4.24 -6.92
C GLY A 32 28.55 -3.20 -6.46
N GLN A 33 28.18 -2.34 -5.50
CA GLN A 33 29.07 -1.37 -4.85
C GLN A 33 29.58 -1.83 -3.47
N ASN A 34 29.43 -3.12 -3.15
CA ASN A 34 29.77 -3.76 -1.87
C ASN A 34 28.99 -3.19 -0.67
N TYR A 35 27.69 -2.93 -0.85
CA TYR A 35 26.77 -2.75 0.26
C TYR A 35 26.10 -4.09 0.62
N ASP A 36 25.91 -4.33 1.91
CA ASP A 36 25.04 -5.37 2.44
C ASP A 36 23.62 -4.81 2.57
N CYS A 37 22.65 -5.43 1.90
CA CYS A 37 21.31 -4.88 1.73
C CYS A 37 20.25 -5.77 2.39
N GLU A 38 19.28 -5.13 3.05
CA GLU A 38 18.13 -5.78 3.68
C GLU A 38 16.86 -5.08 3.18
N ALA A 39 15.85 -5.85 2.76
CA ALA A 39 14.57 -5.32 2.30
C ALA A 39 13.54 -5.23 3.44
N ASP A 40 12.49 -4.42 3.22
CA ASP A 40 11.34 -4.27 4.10
C ASP A 40 11.73 -3.90 5.55
N VAL A 41 12.61 -2.93 5.74
CA VAL A 41 13.23 -2.68 7.04
C VAL A 41 12.34 -1.81 7.92
N ALA A 42 12.01 -2.29 9.12
CA ALA A 42 11.19 -1.52 10.06
C ALA A 42 11.93 -0.27 10.55
N MET A 43 11.27 0.89 10.46
CA MET A 43 11.79 2.14 10.99
C MET A 43 11.82 2.11 12.52
N ARG A 44 12.94 2.54 13.09
CA ARG A 44 13.18 2.55 14.53
C ARG A 44 13.70 3.91 15.00
N GLU A 45 13.34 4.24 16.23
CA GLU A 45 13.90 5.36 16.98
C GLU A 45 15.34 5.05 17.41
N ALA A 46 16.06 6.07 17.90
CA ALA A 46 17.43 5.91 18.40
C ALA A 46 17.55 4.91 19.57
N ASP A 47 16.48 4.71 20.34
CA ASP A 47 16.40 3.72 21.44
C ASP A 47 16.05 2.29 20.96
N GLY A 48 15.87 2.10 19.65
CA GLY A 48 15.53 0.81 19.03
C GLY A 48 14.03 0.48 19.03
N SER A 49 13.19 1.30 19.65
CA SER A 49 11.73 1.15 19.58
C SER A 49 11.20 1.44 18.16
N LEU A 50 10.00 0.95 17.82
CA LEU A 50 9.41 1.23 16.52
C LEU A 50 9.03 2.71 16.41
N PHE A 51 9.52 3.36 15.35
CA PHE A 51 9.07 4.68 14.94
C PHE A 51 7.58 4.60 14.61
N ARG A 52 6.76 5.53 15.13
CA ARG A 52 5.30 5.51 14.96
C ARG A 52 4.76 6.89 14.61
N THR A 53 3.83 6.94 13.65
CA THR A 53 3.29 8.22 13.14
C THR A 53 1.77 8.19 12.96
N GLY A 54 1.22 9.38 12.71
CA GLY A 54 -0.21 9.57 12.46
C GLY A 54 -1.09 9.41 13.69
N THR A 55 -2.38 9.64 13.48
CA THR A 55 -3.42 9.55 14.54
C THR A 55 -3.53 8.14 15.11
N MET A 56 -3.32 7.10 14.29
CA MET A 56 -3.38 5.69 14.73
C MET A 56 -2.07 5.16 15.33
N ARG A 57 -1.00 5.99 15.41
CA ARG A 57 0.34 5.65 15.92
C ARG A 57 0.91 4.37 15.28
N LEU A 58 0.88 4.31 13.95
CA LEU A 58 1.29 3.15 13.18
C LEU A 58 2.80 3.13 12.92
N PRO A 59 3.44 1.95 12.94
CA PRO A 59 4.83 1.80 12.50
C PRO A 59 4.96 2.01 10.99
N ARG A 60 6.20 2.08 10.49
CA ARG A 60 6.50 2.13 9.04
C ARG A 60 7.71 1.26 8.71
N ARG A 61 7.77 0.77 7.47
CA ARG A 61 8.98 0.16 6.88
C ARG A 61 9.52 1.06 5.77
N ARG A 62 10.77 0.80 5.41
CA ARG A 62 11.48 1.35 4.25
C ARG A 62 11.73 0.21 3.28
N ASP A 63 11.85 0.52 2.00
CA ASP A 63 12.14 -0.51 1.00
C ASP A 63 13.47 -1.20 1.29
N ILE A 64 14.54 -0.42 1.49
CA ILE A 64 15.89 -0.95 1.58
C ILE A 64 16.70 -0.24 2.68
N GLN A 65 17.47 -1.05 3.41
CA GLN A 65 18.60 -0.62 4.22
C GLN A 65 19.89 -1.14 3.58
N ALA A 66 20.85 -0.26 3.29
CA ALA A 66 22.17 -0.64 2.80
C ALA A 66 23.26 -0.30 3.81
N LYS A 67 24.15 -1.25 4.06
CA LYS A 67 25.25 -1.15 5.03
C LYS A 67 26.61 -1.29 4.36
N LYS A 68 27.57 -0.44 4.71
CA LYS A 68 28.97 -0.56 4.28
C LYS A 68 29.90 -0.12 5.40
N GLY A 69 30.51 -1.10 6.07
CA GLY A 69 31.23 -0.88 7.32
C GLY A 69 30.28 -0.33 8.39
N ALA A 70 30.62 0.81 8.99
CA ALA A 70 29.77 1.47 9.99
C ALA A 70 28.68 2.38 9.41
N ARG A 71 28.63 2.57 8.08
CA ARG A 71 27.64 3.44 7.44
C ARG A 71 26.37 2.66 7.11
N VAL A 72 25.23 3.24 7.47
CA VAL A 72 23.89 2.71 7.19
C VAL A 72 23.13 3.77 6.41
N PHE A 73 22.51 3.36 5.30
CA PHE A 73 21.66 4.18 4.46
C PHE A 73 20.28 3.53 4.35
N PHE A 74 19.23 4.35 4.25
CA PHE A 74 17.86 3.91 4.04
C PHE A 74 17.29 4.63 2.82
N PHE A 75 16.65 3.91 1.92
CA PHE A 75 16.06 4.48 0.71
C PHE A 75 14.75 3.77 0.37
N ASP A 76 13.87 4.54 -0.25
CA ASP A 76 12.62 4.06 -0.82
C ASP A 76 12.73 4.22 -2.33
N VAL A 77 12.19 3.26 -3.08
CA VAL A 77 12.09 3.31 -4.53
C VAL A 77 10.99 4.31 -4.87
N THR A 78 11.39 5.49 -5.37
CA THR A 78 10.45 6.57 -5.73
C THR A 78 10.06 6.57 -7.20
N ASP A 79 10.39 5.51 -7.94
CA ASP A 79 10.06 5.39 -9.34
C ASP A 79 8.52 5.42 -9.53
N ARG A 80 8.07 6.13 -10.57
CA ARG A 80 6.65 6.40 -10.83
C ARG A 80 6.08 5.59 -11.99
N HIS A 81 6.81 4.59 -12.49
CA HIS A 81 6.27 3.67 -13.49
C HIS A 81 5.10 2.89 -12.89
N ALA A 82 3.92 3.03 -13.50
CA ALA A 82 2.75 2.25 -13.13
C ALA A 82 2.43 1.26 -14.25
N VAL A 83 2.08 0.02 -13.88
CA VAL A 83 1.42 -0.88 -14.83
C VAL A 83 0.05 -0.28 -15.12
N ASN A 84 -0.21 0.00 -16.39
CA ASN A 84 -1.53 0.48 -16.81
C ASN A 84 -2.44 -0.73 -17.07
N PHE A 85 -3.69 -0.65 -16.62
CA PHE A 85 -4.72 -1.66 -16.85
C PHE A 85 -6.08 -0.98 -16.97
N GLU A 86 -7.03 -1.65 -17.64
CA GLU A 86 -8.38 -1.12 -17.75
C GLU A 86 -9.05 -1.07 -16.36
N PRO A 87 -9.62 0.08 -15.94
CA PRO A 87 -10.34 0.15 -14.68
C PRO A 87 -11.47 -0.88 -14.62
N PHE A 88 -11.62 -1.52 -13.46
CA PHE A 88 -12.62 -2.56 -13.26
C PHE A 88 -13.30 -2.43 -11.90
N ASN A 89 -14.43 -3.12 -11.77
CA ASN A 89 -15.14 -3.21 -10.50
C ASN A 89 -14.87 -4.59 -9.89
N TYR A 90 -14.58 -4.59 -8.59
CA TYR A 90 -14.38 -5.80 -7.81
C TYR A 90 -15.46 -5.89 -6.74
N ASP A 91 -16.29 -6.93 -6.80
CA ASP A 91 -17.40 -7.10 -5.86
C ASP A 91 -16.92 -7.84 -4.62
N LEU A 92 -16.96 -7.16 -3.46
CA LEU A 92 -16.63 -7.77 -2.18
C LEU A 92 -17.72 -8.77 -1.77
N PRO A 93 -17.37 -9.97 -1.28
CA PRO A 93 -18.34 -10.92 -0.77
C PRO A 93 -19.21 -10.31 0.35
N GLY A 94 -20.50 -10.11 0.07
CA GLY A 94 -21.43 -9.48 1.03
C GLY A 94 -21.18 -7.99 1.30
N GLY A 95 -20.35 -7.34 0.47
CA GLY A 95 -19.94 -5.95 0.63
C GLY A 95 -20.25 -5.08 -0.59
N PRO A 96 -19.76 -3.82 -0.60
CA PRO A 96 -19.88 -2.93 -1.74
C PRO A 96 -18.97 -3.35 -2.91
N SER A 97 -19.30 -2.87 -4.10
CA SER A 97 -18.39 -2.92 -5.25
C SER A 97 -17.26 -1.89 -5.08
N VAL A 98 -16.03 -2.28 -5.42
CA VAL A 98 -14.82 -1.46 -5.36
C VAL A 98 -14.42 -1.07 -6.78
N HIS A 99 -14.33 0.22 -7.07
CA HIS A 99 -13.84 0.70 -8.36
C HIS A 99 -12.32 0.84 -8.34
N ILE A 100 -11.60 0.00 -9.09
CA ILE A 100 -10.14 -0.05 -9.11
C ILE A 100 -9.64 0.59 -10.41
N LYS A 101 -8.95 1.72 -10.28
CA LYS A 101 -8.21 2.38 -11.38
C LYS A 101 -6.72 2.02 -11.29
N PRO A 102 -5.92 2.21 -12.36
CA PRO A 102 -4.47 2.10 -12.30
C PRO A 102 -3.86 2.83 -11.10
N PHE A 103 -2.88 2.19 -10.46
CA PHE A 103 -2.14 2.69 -9.32
C PHE A 103 -0.73 2.09 -9.25
N GLN A 104 0.14 2.70 -8.45
CA GLN A 104 1.46 2.22 -8.07
C GLN A 104 1.38 1.46 -6.74
N TRP A 105 2.03 0.31 -6.66
CA TRP A 105 1.94 -0.58 -5.49
C TRP A 105 2.35 0.09 -4.16
N ASN A 106 3.32 0.99 -4.23
CA ASN A 106 3.83 1.77 -3.10
C ASN A 106 3.12 3.13 -2.89
N ASP A 107 2.11 3.46 -3.69
CA ASP A 107 1.30 4.67 -3.57
C ASP A 107 -0.16 4.38 -3.91
N VAL A 108 -0.85 3.64 -3.04
CA VAL A 108 -2.28 3.34 -3.18
C VAL A 108 -3.10 4.33 -2.36
N SER A 109 -4.03 5.02 -3.00
CA SER A 109 -5.07 5.84 -2.38
C SER A 109 -6.40 5.11 -2.43
N ILE A 110 -6.99 4.86 -1.26
CA ILE A 110 -8.35 4.35 -1.12
C ILE A 110 -9.26 5.47 -0.62
N ARG A 111 -10.28 5.81 -1.42
CA ARG A 111 -11.33 6.75 -1.03
C ARG A 111 -12.63 6.00 -0.80
N PHE A 112 -13.37 6.38 0.25
CA PHE A 112 -14.63 5.74 0.60
C PHE A 112 -15.53 6.67 1.41
N VAL A 113 -16.81 6.30 1.54
CA VAL A 113 -17.79 6.95 2.42
C VAL A 113 -18.12 5.98 3.55
N MET A 114 -18.25 6.50 4.78
CA MET A 114 -18.74 5.74 5.92
C MET A 114 -20.19 6.11 6.19
N GLN A 115 -20.99 5.13 6.64
CA GLN A 115 -22.36 5.39 7.10
C GLN A 115 -22.37 6.14 8.43
N ASP A 116 -21.43 5.79 9.31
CA ASP A 116 -21.22 6.47 10.58
C ASP A 116 -20.37 7.73 10.40
N ASP A 117 -20.78 8.82 11.06
CA ASP A 117 -20.03 10.09 11.06
C ASP A 117 -18.72 10.01 11.86
N GLU A 118 -18.67 9.13 12.87
CA GLU A 118 -17.52 8.88 13.75
C GLU A 118 -17.19 7.38 13.81
N PRO A 119 -16.70 6.79 12.72
CA PRO A 119 -16.38 5.37 12.67
C PRO A 119 -15.17 5.04 13.56
N SER A 120 -15.16 3.82 14.12
CA SER A 120 -13.96 3.30 14.79
C SER A 120 -12.95 2.80 13.76
N TRP A 121 -11.70 3.25 13.88
CA TRP A 121 -10.58 2.84 13.01
C TRP A 121 -9.81 1.62 13.52
N ASP A 122 -10.23 1.04 14.64
CA ASP A 122 -9.58 -0.13 15.23
C ASP A 122 -9.48 -1.33 14.27
N PRO A 123 -10.48 -1.64 13.41
CA PRO A 123 -10.35 -2.74 12.45
C PRO A 123 -9.23 -2.51 11.43
N ILE A 124 -9.15 -1.31 10.84
CA ILE A 124 -8.08 -0.94 9.90
C ILE A 124 -6.72 -0.99 10.60
N ARG A 125 -6.66 -0.45 11.83
CA ARG A 125 -5.44 -0.47 12.64
C ARG A 125 -4.99 -1.90 12.94
N ARG A 126 -5.90 -2.79 13.30
CA ARG A 126 -5.60 -4.21 13.57
C ARG A 126 -5.06 -4.90 12.32
N TRP A 127 -5.78 -4.77 11.20
CA TRP A 127 -5.34 -5.29 9.91
C TRP A 127 -3.92 -4.82 9.57
N TYR A 128 -3.64 -3.52 9.70
CA TYR A 128 -2.32 -2.99 9.36
C TYR A 128 -1.23 -3.57 10.26
N LEU A 129 -1.46 -3.69 11.57
CA LEU A 129 -0.45 -4.24 12.48
C LEU A 129 -0.15 -5.72 12.20
N GLU A 130 -1.13 -6.47 11.69
CA GLU A 130 -0.98 -7.86 11.24
C GLU A 130 -0.27 -7.95 9.88
N ALA A 131 -0.59 -7.05 8.95
CA ALA A 131 0.05 -6.94 7.63
C ALA A 131 1.49 -6.36 7.71
N PHE A 132 1.81 -5.66 8.80
CA PHE A 132 3.15 -5.16 9.10
C PHE A 132 4.10 -6.26 9.61
N GLN A 133 3.58 -7.36 10.15
CA GLN A 133 4.42 -8.46 10.62
C GLN A 133 5.04 -9.21 9.43
N THR A 134 6.28 -9.65 9.58
CA THR A 134 6.98 -10.41 8.54
C THR A 134 6.25 -11.73 8.24
N ARG A 135 5.99 -11.96 6.96
CA ARG A 135 5.45 -13.19 6.36
C ARG A 135 6.42 -13.62 5.27
N PHE A 136 7.19 -14.68 5.52
CA PHE A 136 8.12 -15.21 4.52
C PHE A 136 7.33 -15.97 3.45
N ASP A 137 7.59 -15.61 2.20
CA ASP A 137 7.14 -16.33 1.02
C ASP A 137 8.31 -17.13 0.46
N GLU A 138 8.07 -18.38 0.07
CA GLU A 138 9.10 -19.22 -0.56
C GLU A 138 9.48 -18.70 -1.96
N ASP A 139 8.54 -18.03 -2.65
CA ASP A 139 8.73 -17.55 -4.02
C ASP A 139 9.53 -16.23 -4.09
N THR A 140 9.59 -15.46 -3.00
CA THR A 140 10.33 -14.20 -2.90
C THR A 140 11.12 -14.10 -1.59
N PRO A 141 12.17 -14.92 -1.41
CA PRO A 141 12.89 -15.04 -0.14
C PRO A 141 13.65 -13.76 0.27
N GLU A 142 13.88 -12.83 -0.67
CA GLU A 142 14.49 -11.52 -0.41
C GLU A 142 13.55 -10.57 0.34
N PHE A 143 12.25 -10.87 0.36
CA PHE A 143 11.21 -10.02 0.92
C PHE A 143 10.48 -10.66 2.10
N HIS A 144 9.88 -9.81 2.92
CA HIS A 144 9.19 -10.15 4.15
C HIS A 144 7.67 -10.13 4.03
N GLY A 145 7.10 -9.96 2.83
CA GLY A 145 5.66 -10.02 2.58
C GLY A 145 4.86 -9.00 3.40
N THR A 146 5.37 -7.78 3.59
CA THR A 146 4.81 -6.78 4.52
C THR A 146 4.30 -5.53 3.85
N VAL A 147 3.25 -4.94 4.43
CA VAL A 147 2.80 -3.57 4.11
C VAL A 147 3.70 -2.57 4.81
N HIS A 148 4.22 -1.59 4.07
CA HIS A 148 5.20 -0.65 4.59
C HIS A 148 4.59 0.53 5.32
N SER A 149 3.48 1.07 4.82
CA SER A 149 2.82 2.17 5.53
C SER A 149 1.34 2.27 5.27
N LEU A 150 0.62 2.80 6.27
CA LEU A 150 -0.74 3.28 6.15
C LEU A 150 -0.81 4.69 6.74
N VAL A 151 -1.34 5.62 5.97
CA VAL A 151 -1.60 7.01 6.35
C VAL A 151 -3.10 7.25 6.34
N GLY A 152 -3.59 8.02 7.33
CA GLY A 152 -5.01 8.24 7.58
C GLY A 152 -5.58 7.27 8.62
N PRO A 153 -6.91 7.09 8.67
CA PRO A 153 -7.92 7.73 7.82
C PRO A 153 -8.02 9.24 8.04
N GLU A 154 -8.19 9.98 6.95
CA GLU A 154 -8.39 11.44 6.96
C GLU A 154 -9.66 11.80 6.20
N ARG A 155 -10.38 12.82 6.68
CA ARG A 155 -11.60 13.31 6.03
C ARG A 155 -11.25 14.40 5.03
N ILE A 156 -11.52 14.16 3.75
CA ILE A 156 -11.22 15.08 2.64
C ILE A 156 -12.47 15.27 1.79
N ARG A 157 -12.99 16.50 1.70
CA ARG A 157 -14.12 16.88 0.84
C ARG A 157 -15.34 15.93 0.94
N GLY A 158 -15.67 15.48 2.14
CA GLY A 158 -16.82 14.59 2.41
C GLY A 158 -16.54 13.09 2.26
N PHE A 159 -15.32 12.69 1.91
CA PHE A 159 -14.88 11.29 1.86
C PHE A 159 -13.84 11.01 2.93
N TRP A 160 -13.72 9.74 3.29
CA TRP A 160 -12.57 9.22 4.02
C TRP A 160 -11.51 8.76 3.03
N HIS A 161 -10.25 8.98 3.38
CA HIS A 161 -9.09 8.63 2.59
C HIS A 161 -8.06 7.90 3.46
N ILE A 162 -7.52 6.80 2.93
CA ILE A 162 -6.28 6.19 3.41
C ILE A 162 -5.28 6.08 2.27
N GLY A 163 -4.03 6.38 2.58
CA GLY A 163 -2.88 6.14 1.70
C GLY A 163 -2.11 4.91 2.17
N LEU A 164 -1.63 4.08 1.25
CA LEU A 164 -0.89 2.87 1.54
C LEU A 164 0.38 2.81 0.71
N ASP A 165 1.42 2.30 1.35
CA ASP A 165 2.54 1.67 0.67
C ASP A 165 2.44 0.17 0.98
N LEU A 166 2.07 -0.62 -0.04
CA LEU A 166 1.88 -2.06 0.12
C LEU A 166 3.20 -2.83 0.22
N GLY A 167 4.34 -2.19 0.01
CA GLY A 167 5.66 -2.80 0.16
C GLY A 167 5.78 -4.10 -0.63
N SER A 168 6.09 -5.17 0.08
CA SER A 168 6.21 -6.52 -0.48
C SER A 168 5.00 -7.42 -0.25
N ALA A 169 3.94 -6.88 0.37
CA ALA A 169 2.74 -7.63 0.70
C ALA A 169 2.14 -8.31 -0.55
N PRO A 170 1.54 -9.50 -0.39
CA PRO A 170 0.80 -10.15 -1.47
C PRO A 170 -0.48 -9.38 -1.81
N VAL A 171 -1.06 -9.65 -3.00
CA VAL A 171 -2.37 -9.09 -3.39
C VAL A 171 -3.46 -9.41 -2.37
N GLU A 172 -3.37 -10.56 -1.71
CA GLU A 172 -4.27 -10.97 -0.64
C GLU A 172 -4.37 -9.93 0.48
N SER A 173 -3.27 -9.28 0.87
CA SER A 173 -3.31 -8.27 1.94
C SER A 173 -4.17 -7.06 1.56
N LEU A 174 -4.14 -6.65 0.29
CA LEU A 174 -5.04 -5.60 -0.19
C LEU A 174 -6.50 -6.07 -0.18
N ARG A 175 -6.77 -7.32 -0.59
CA ARG A 175 -8.13 -7.89 -0.51
C ARG A 175 -8.65 -7.89 0.93
N GLU A 176 -7.86 -8.36 1.89
CA GLU A 176 -8.18 -8.36 3.32
C GLU A 176 -8.54 -6.95 3.81
N LEU A 177 -7.82 -5.90 3.38
CA LEU A 177 -8.16 -4.52 3.72
C LEU A 177 -9.50 -4.08 3.13
N LEU A 178 -9.77 -4.42 1.88
CA LEU A 178 -11.05 -4.08 1.24
C LEU A 178 -12.22 -4.75 1.95
N GLU A 179 -12.04 -6.01 2.37
CA GLU A 179 -13.01 -6.74 3.19
C GLU A 179 -13.20 -6.10 4.56
N VAL A 180 -12.12 -5.66 5.22
CA VAL A 180 -12.19 -4.90 6.49
C VAL A 180 -13.00 -3.62 6.30
N LEU A 181 -12.75 -2.85 5.25
CA LEU A 181 -13.52 -1.64 4.95
C LEU A 181 -15.00 -1.97 4.66
N GLY A 182 -15.27 -3.01 3.89
CA GLY A 182 -16.64 -3.49 3.64
C GLY A 182 -17.37 -3.91 4.91
N GLY A 183 -16.69 -4.64 5.81
CA GLY A 183 -17.21 -5.05 7.11
C GLY A 183 -17.44 -3.88 8.08
N MET A 184 -16.75 -2.77 7.89
CA MET A 184 -17.00 -1.52 8.60
C MET A 184 -18.19 -0.72 8.02
N GLY A 185 -18.80 -1.17 6.93
CA GLY A 185 -19.89 -0.46 6.27
C GLY A 185 -19.43 0.67 5.35
N ALA A 186 -18.17 0.63 4.90
CA ALA A 186 -17.69 1.56 3.86
C ALA A 186 -18.50 1.37 2.57
N ALA A 187 -18.69 2.45 1.82
CA ALA A 187 -19.36 2.48 0.54
C ALA A 187 -18.61 3.36 -0.46
N LYS A 188 -18.91 3.20 -1.76
CA LYS A 188 -18.27 3.97 -2.84
C LYS A 188 -16.73 3.88 -2.79
N LEU A 189 -16.20 2.67 -2.57
CA LEU A 189 -14.76 2.46 -2.51
C LEU A 189 -14.14 2.68 -3.89
N GLN A 190 -13.07 3.47 -3.92
CA GLN A 190 -12.27 3.70 -5.11
C GLN A 190 -10.79 3.57 -4.78
N LEU A 191 -10.07 2.77 -5.58
CA LEU A 191 -8.62 2.61 -5.54
C LEU A 191 -7.96 3.33 -6.72
N THR A 192 -6.89 4.06 -6.44
CA THR A 192 -6.05 4.75 -7.43
C THR A 192 -4.68 5.11 -6.79
N SER A 193 -3.83 5.88 -7.44
CA SER A 193 -2.65 6.52 -6.82
C SER A 193 -2.91 7.97 -6.46
N MET A 194 -2.06 8.58 -5.61
CA MET A 194 -2.11 10.00 -5.32
C MET A 194 -1.53 10.82 -6.50
N GLY A 195 -2.26 10.85 -7.62
CA GLY A 195 -2.00 11.66 -8.82
C GLY A 195 -3.29 11.93 -9.61
N PRO A 196 -3.36 13.02 -10.39
CA PRO A 196 -4.24 14.18 -10.17
C PRO A 196 -5.73 13.92 -10.44
N ASP A 197 -6.43 13.08 -9.65
CA ASP A 197 -7.90 13.15 -9.53
C ASP A 197 -8.31 14.22 -8.48
N ILE A 198 -7.63 15.38 -8.53
CA ILE A 198 -8.24 16.67 -8.16
C ILE A 198 -8.68 17.29 -9.48
N THR A 199 -9.89 16.98 -9.93
CA THR A 199 -10.63 17.92 -10.76
C THR A 199 -10.77 19.19 -9.93
N VAL A 200 -9.95 20.19 -10.24
CA VAL A 200 -10.29 21.58 -9.94
C VAL A 200 -11.55 21.83 -10.74
N ASP A 201 -12.64 22.09 -10.04
CA ASP A 201 -13.88 22.54 -10.62
C ASP A 201 -13.57 23.71 -11.56
N GLN A 202 -13.73 23.53 -12.87
CA GLN A 202 -13.55 24.62 -13.84
C GLN A 202 -14.78 25.54 -13.91
N ASP A 203 -15.70 25.44 -12.95
CA ASP A 203 -16.81 26.37 -12.82
C ASP A 203 -16.50 27.45 -11.77
N ALA A 204 -15.49 28.26 -12.05
CA ALA A 204 -15.51 29.66 -11.62
C ALA A 204 -15.99 30.48 -12.83
N PRO A 205 -17.20 31.08 -12.80
CA PRO A 205 -17.56 32.04 -13.84
C PRO A 205 -16.52 33.17 -13.82
N GLN A 206 -15.88 33.37 -14.96
CA GLN A 206 -15.25 34.65 -15.26
C GLN A 206 -16.39 35.61 -15.63
N ASP A 207 -16.39 36.73 -14.90
CA ASP A 207 -17.25 37.92 -14.94
C ASP A 207 -18.54 37.88 -14.09
#